data_AF-A0A2P0QGR8-F1
#
_entry.id   AF-A0A2P0QGR8-F1
#
_cell.length_a   1.000
_cell.length_b   1.000
_cell.length_c   1.000
_cell.angle_alpha   90.00
_cell.angle_beta   90.00
_cell.angle_gamma   90.00
#
_symmetry.space_group_name_H-M   'P 1'
#
loop_
_entity.id
_entity.type
_entity.pdbx_description
1 polymer ?
#
loop_
_entity_poly.entity_id
_entity_poly.type
_entity_poly.pdbx_seq_one_letter_code
_entity_poly.pdbx_strand_id
1 'polypeptide(L)'
;MLKSIVSNLEPVLLRISKVGNGCGFLLIVGYVLLSMVSLMQDPNFDQPRLAQEFAPLIVCAFGAGTLSMVLQMMIRTNARSS
;
A
#
# COMPACT_ATOMS: atom_id res chain seq x y z
N MET A 1 -12.88 -27.09 -8.47
CA MET A 1 -12.58 -25.83 -9.20
C MET A 1 -12.17 -24.69 -8.28
N LEU A 2 -12.95 -24.35 -7.23
CA LEU A 2 -12.65 -23.23 -6.33
C LEU A 2 -11.26 -23.30 -5.66
N LYS A 3 -10.83 -24.48 -5.17
CA LYS A 3 -9.48 -24.69 -4.57
C LYS A 3 -8.32 -24.39 -5.54
N SER A 4 -8.50 -24.64 -6.84
CA SER A 4 -7.46 -24.36 -7.85
C SER A 4 -7.35 -22.87 -8.14
N ILE A 5 -8.49 -22.16 -8.22
CA ILE A 5 -8.53 -20.70 -8.41
C ILE A 5 -7.92 -20.00 -7.19
N VAL A 6 -8.28 -20.45 -5.99
CA VAL A 6 -7.72 -19.97 -4.71
C VAL A 6 -6.20 -20.16 -4.63
N SER A 7 -5.69 -21.34 -5.00
CA SER A 7 -4.26 -21.65 -5.02
C SER A 7 -3.48 -20.75 -5.98
N ASN A 8 -4.05 -20.41 -7.13
CA ASN A 8 -3.42 -19.50 -8.10
C ASN A 8 -3.53 -18.02 -7.69
N LEU A 9 -4.56 -17.63 -6.92
CA LEU A 9 -4.73 -16.26 -6.45
C LEU A 9 -3.75 -15.91 -5.31
N GLU A 10 -3.48 -16.86 -4.42
CA GLU A 10 -2.62 -16.64 -3.24
C GLU A 10 -1.24 -16.04 -3.55
N PRO A 11 -0.44 -16.56 -4.51
CA PRO A 11 0.84 -15.96 -4.86
C PRO A 11 0.70 -14.56 -5.49
N VAL A 12 -0.41 -14.28 -6.18
CA VAL A 12 -0.69 -12.97 -6.78
C VAL A 12 -1.01 -11.95 -5.69
N LEU A 13 -1.89 -12.30 -4.75
CA LEU A 13 -2.23 -11.43 -3.62
C LEU A 13 -1.02 -11.15 -2.73
N LEU A 14 -0.13 -12.12 -2.56
CA LEU A 14 1.10 -11.97 -1.77
C LEU A 14 2.10 -11.02 -2.46
N ARG A 15 2.19 -11.06 -3.80
CA ARG A 15 2.97 -10.09 -4.58
C ARG A 15 2.36 -8.69 -4.49
N ILE A 16 1.05 -8.54 -4.65
CA ILE A 16 0.36 -7.24 -4.53
C ILE A 16 0.58 -6.66 -3.14
N SER A 17 0.50 -7.48 -2.09
CA SER A 17 0.76 -7.05 -0.72
C SER A 17 2.20 -6.56 -0.53
N LYS A 18 3.20 -7.30 -1.00
CA LYS A 18 4.61 -6.86 -0.94
C LYS A 18 4.87 -5.57 -1.72
N VAL A 19 4.34 -5.49 -2.94
CA VAL A 19 4.51 -4.31 -3.80
C VAL A 19 3.81 -3.10 -3.19
N GLY A 20 2.58 -3.26 -2.71
CA GLY A 20 1.83 -2.20 -2.04
C GLY A 20 2.56 -1.65 -0.81
N ASN A 21 3.13 -2.54 0.02
CA ASN A 21 3.90 -2.14 1.19
C ASN A 21 5.21 -1.42 0.82
N GLY A 22 5.93 -1.93 -0.19
CA GLY A 22 7.15 -1.30 -0.69
C GLY A 22 6.91 0.07 -1.35
N CYS A 23 5.90 0.16 -2.21
CA CYS A 23 5.47 1.42 -2.84
C CYS A 23 4.99 2.42 -1.78
N GLY A 24 4.19 1.98 -0.81
CA GLY A 24 3.71 2.84 0.28
C GLY A 24 4.86 3.42 1.11
N PHE A 25 5.85 2.60 1.44
CA PHE A 25 7.06 3.06 2.14
C PHE A 25 7.85 4.07 1.31
N LEU A 26 8.08 3.80 0.02
CA LEU A 26 8.78 4.71 -0.89
C LEU A 26 8.06 6.06 -1.02
N LEU A 27 6.73 6.06 -1.07
CA LEU A 27 5.94 7.29 -1.12
C LEU A 27 6.04 8.12 0.17
N ILE A 28 6.07 7.47 1.34
CA ILE A 28 6.31 8.16 2.62
C ILE A 28 7.70 8.79 2.63
N VAL A 29 8.74 8.03 2.27
CA VAL A 29 10.12 8.54 2.22
C VAL A 29 10.24 9.69 1.23
N GLY A 30 9.64 9.55 0.04
CA GLY A 30 9.59 10.60 -0.97
C GLY A 30 8.91 11.87 -0.46
N TYR A 31 7.76 11.75 0.20
CA TYR A 31 7.05 12.88 0.83
C TYR A 31 7.93 13.61 1.86
N VAL A 32 8.63 12.87 2.72
CA VAL A 32 9.50 13.48 3.74
C VAL A 32 10.67 14.21 3.09
N LEU A 33 11.34 13.59 2.11
CA LEU A 33 12.46 14.22 1.40
C LEU A 33 12.02 15.47 0.64
N LEU A 34 10.91 15.40 -0.08
CA LEU A 34 10.32 16.55 -0.77
C LEU A 34 9.94 17.66 0.20
N SER A 35 9.33 17.31 1.34
CA SER A 35 8.98 18.29 2.38
C SER A 35 10.22 19.02 2.89
N MET A 36 11.31 18.29 3.18
CA MET A 36 12.56 18.88 3.68
C MET A 36 13.23 19.79 2.65
N VAL A 37 13.28 19.37 1.38
CA VAL A 37 13.84 20.16 0.29
C VAL A 37 13.02 21.43 0.06
N SER A 38 11.69 21.30 0.01
CA SER A 38 10.80 22.45 -0.19
C SER A 38 10.89 23.46 0.95
N LEU A 39 10.97 23.00 2.21
CA LEU A 39 11.12 23.88 3.37
C LEU A 39 12.46 24.62 3.38
N MET A 40 13.52 24.00 2.86
CA MET A 40 14.83 24.64 2.70
C MET A 40 14.85 25.68 1.57
N GLN A 41 14.03 25.50 0.54
CA GLN A 41 13.93 26.44 -0.60
C GLN A 41 12.98 27.61 -0.30
N ASP A 42 11.87 27.35 0.38
CA ASP A 42 10.88 28.34 0.77
C ASP A 42 10.37 28.06 2.20
N PRO A 43 10.70 28.91 3.19
CA PRO A 43 10.22 28.74 4.56
C PRO A 43 8.69 28.94 4.71
N ASN A 44 8.02 29.52 3.71
CA ASN A 44 6.56 29.64 3.66
C ASN A 44 5.89 28.53 2.83
N PHE A 45 6.63 27.46 2.50
CA PHE A 45 6.12 26.37 1.69
C PHE A 45 4.83 25.76 2.26
N ASP A 46 3.81 25.63 1.41
CA ASP A 46 2.49 25.11 1.75
C ASP A 46 2.50 23.57 1.85
N GLN A 47 3.05 23.09 2.96
CA GLN A 47 3.16 21.67 3.28
C GLN A 47 1.81 20.90 3.27
N PRO A 48 0.67 21.48 3.69
CA PRO A 48 -0.66 20.86 3.52
C PRO A 48 -0.98 20.43 2.09
N ARG A 49 -0.61 21.25 1.10
CA ARG A 49 -0.86 20.94 -0.31
C ARG A 49 -0.06 19.73 -0.78
N LEU A 50 1.20 19.63 -0.37
CA LEU A 50 2.04 18.45 -0.66
C LEU A 50 1.44 17.19 -0.02
N ALA A 51 0.92 17.30 1.21
CA ALA A 51 0.25 16.19 1.88
C ALA A 51 -1.03 15.75 1.15
N GLN A 52 -1.82 16.68 0.60
CA GLN A 52 -3.03 16.35 -0.18
C GLN A 52 -2.74 15.56 -1.45
N GLU A 53 -1.59 15.78 -2.10
CA GLU A 53 -1.21 15.03 -3.31
C GLU A 53 -0.64 13.65 -2.99
N PHE A 54 0.13 13.52 -1.91
CA PHE A 54 0.79 12.25 -1.54
C PHE A 54 -0.08 11.32 -0.68
N ALA A 55 -0.95 11.86 0.19
CA ALA A 55 -1.78 11.05 1.07
C ALA A 55 -2.68 10.05 0.33
N PRO A 56 -3.37 10.41 -0.78
CA PRO A 56 -4.18 9.46 -1.53
C PRO A 56 -3.33 8.32 -2.11
N LEU A 57 -2.14 8.64 -2.64
CA LEU A 57 -1.23 7.64 -3.21
C LEU A 57 -0.72 6.66 -2.14
N ILE A 58 -0.35 7.18 -0.96
CA ILE A 58 0.07 6.38 0.19
C ILE A 58 -1.08 5.47 0.64
N VAL A 59 -2.28 6.03 0.83
CA VAL A 59 -3.47 5.29 1.26
C VAL A 59 -3.85 4.21 0.24
N CYS A 60 -3.78 4.49 -1.06
CA CYS A 60 -4.05 3.50 -2.10
C CYS A 60 -3.02 2.35 -2.07
N ALA A 61 -1.74 2.66 -1.92
CA ALA A 61 -0.67 1.65 -1.90
C ALA A 61 -0.81 0.71 -0.68
N PHE A 62 -0.98 1.26 0.52
CA PHE A 62 -1.19 0.46 1.73
C PHE A 62 -2.57 -0.21 1.75
N GLY A 63 -3.61 0.46 1.26
CA GLY A 63 -4.97 -0.05 1.18
C GLY A 63 -5.05 -1.29 0.30
N ALA A 64 -4.51 -1.24 -0.91
CA ALA A 64 -4.46 -2.38 -1.81
C ALA A 64 -3.67 -3.56 -1.21
N GLY A 65 -2.55 -3.28 -0.54
CA GLY A 65 -1.74 -4.30 0.12
C GLY A 65 -2.43 -4.95 1.32
N THR A 66 -3.12 -4.15 2.13
CA THR A 66 -3.90 -4.59 3.30
C THR A 66 -5.10 -5.41 2.87
N LEU A 67 -5.87 -4.93 1.90
CA LEU A 67 -7.01 -5.68 1.33
C LEU A 67 -6.58 -7.04 0.78
N SER A 68 -5.43 -7.10 0.10
CA SER A 68 -4.87 -8.35 -0.41
C SER A 68 -4.45 -9.31 0.71
N MET A 69 -3.99 -8.80 1.85
CA MET A 69 -3.64 -9.61 3.02
C MET A 69 -4.89 -10.12 3.75
N VAL A 70 -5.91 -9.26 3.90
CA VAL A 70 -7.20 -9.64 4.49
C VAL A 70 -7.91 -10.69 3.64
N LEU A 71 -7.92 -10.55 2.30
CA LEU A 71 -8.46 -11.58 1.41
C LEU A 71 -7.71 -12.91 1.59
N GLN A 72 -6.39 -12.90 1.67
CA GLN A 72 -5.60 -14.11 1.92
C GLN A 72 -6.00 -14.79 3.25
N MET A 73 -6.18 -14.01 4.32
CA MET A 73 -6.63 -14.54 5.60
C MET A 73 -8.02 -15.17 5.50
N MET A 74 -8.98 -14.47 4.88
CA MET A 74 -10.35 -14.99 4.70
C MET A 74 -10.37 -16.28 3.88
N ILE A 75 -9.55 -16.37 2.84
CA ILE A 75 -9.40 -17.57 2.01
C ILE A 75 -8.82 -18.74 2.83
N ARG A 76 -7.74 -18.50 3.58
CA ARG A 76 -7.09 -19.54 4.42
C ARG A 76 -8.01 -20.03 5.55
N THR A 77 -8.76 -19.12 6.17
CA THR A 77 -9.69 -19.47 7.26
C THR A 77 -10.84 -20.33 6.73
N ASN A 78 -11.45 -19.97 5.59
CA ASN A 78 -12.48 -20.79 4.95
C ASN A 78 -11.97 -22.17 4.48
N ALA A 79 -10.72 -22.24 4.01
CA ALA A 79 -10.12 -23.51 3.60
C ALA A 79 -9.79 -24.46 4.76
N ARG A 80 -9.67 -23.94 5.99
CA ARG A 80 -9.43 -24.73 7.23
C ARG A 80 -10.71 -25.16 7.93
N SER A 81 -11.82 -24.46 7.71
CA SER A 81 -13.12 -24.78 8.31
C SER A 81 -13.96 -25.78 7.49
N SER A 82 -13.44 -26.27 6.37
CA SER A 82 -14.06 -27.28 5.49
C SER A 82 -13.16 -28.50 5.33
#